data_AF-A0A7S2CCH6-F1
#
_entry.id   AF-A0A7S2CCH6-F1
#
_cell.length_a   1.000
_cell.length_b   1.000
_cell.length_c   1.000
_cell.angle_alpha   90.00
_cell.angle_beta   90.00
_cell.angle_gamma   90.00
#
_symmetry.space_group_name_H-M   'P 1'
#
loop_
_entity.id
_entity.type
_entity.pdbx_description
1 polymer ?
#
loop_
_entity_poly.entity_id
_entity_poly.type
_entity_poly.pdbx_seq_one_letter_code
_entity_poly.pdbx_strand_id
1 'polypeptide(L)'
;DLLFQGFAGTNETFEVPSAISAESFASTGGGSFYFSGGELFEIENTSFHDSSSGSTPGGTISVLTNDPRYRTQLSINNSVITSSETSVLGGALYSFFSDVEITSLYINTEYVTSLLGDIVYNMGGNLECLSSCIPGSFGDCEVVDECWSCVPGACTLCGAGKYLPLSGAVEEAQCLDCPEGRYTPHYGLTACSVCKRGYYVTDDANDTSGIGLYSGGTHCVACPAGKFANVSSGSTSCDECSSGKTS
;
A
#
# COMPACT_ATOMS: atom_id res chain seq x y z
N ASP A 1 8.33 31.68 -3.34
CA ASP A 1 8.52 31.29 -1.94
C ASP A 1 8.25 29.81 -1.78
N LEU A 2 9.20 29.09 -1.18
CA LEU A 2 9.06 27.69 -0.84
C LEU A 2 8.29 27.58 0.47
N LEU A 3 7.23 26.76 0.50
CA LEU A 3 6.43 26.55 1.71
C LEU A 3 7.11 25.64 2.71
N PHE A 4 7.91 24.69 2.23
CA PHE A 4 8.68 23.79 3.09
C PHE A 4 10.02 23.39 2.45
N GLN A 5 11.10 23.44 3.23
CA GLN A 5 12.44 22.99 2.86
C GLN A 5 13.00 22.10 3.95
N GLY A 6 13.27 20.83 3.64
CA GLY A 6 14.07 19.94 4.48
C GLY A 6 15.55 19.95 4.04
N PHE A 7 16.47 20.09 4.98
CA PHE A 7 17.92 20.01 4.75
C PHE A 7 18.56 18.98 5.69
N ALA A 8 19.63 18.32 5.23
CA ALA A 8 20.35 17.32 6.02
C ALA A 8 21.01 17.89 7.29
N GLY A 9 21.07 17.08 8.35
CA GLY A 9 21.72 17.39 9.63
C GLY A 9 20.78 17.55 10.83
N THR A 10 19.47 17.43 10.61
CA THR A 10 18.46 17.39 11.67
C THR A 10 17.83 16.00 11.66
N ASN A 11 18.14 15.14 12.65
CA ASN A 11 17.34 13.94 12.94
C ASN A 11 15.97 14.37 13.49
N GLU A 12 15.20 15.09 12.69
CA GLU A 12 13.90 15.62 13.03
C GLU A 12 12.87 14.89 12.17
N THR A 13 11.99 14.15 12.84
CA THR A 13 10.72 13.74 12.26
C THR A 13 9.91 15.03 12.09
N PHE A 14 9.74 15.46 10.85
CA PHE A 14 8.94 16.65 10.56
C PHE A 14 7.47 16.24 10.40
N GLU A 15 6.65 16.58 11.39
CA GLU A 15 5.20 16.44 11.25
C GLU A 15 4.69 17.47 10.23
N VAL A 16 4.39 16.98 9.03
CA VAL A 16 3.71 17.77 8.01
C VAL A 16 2.22 17.80 8.37
N PRO A 17 1.59 18.99 8.52
CA PRO A 17 0.15 19.08 8.80
C PRO A 17 -0.68 18.26 7.80
N SER A 18 -1.77 17.66 8.28
CA SER A 18 -2.63 16.75 7.50
C SER A 18 -3.25 17.37 6.23
N ALA A 19 -3.28 18.70 6.12
CA ALA A 19 -3.67 19.40 4.90
C ALA A 19 -2.86 20.69 4.72
N ILE A 20 -2.21 20.84 3.56
CA ILE A 20 -1.44 22.03 3.20
C ILE A 20 -1.84 22.52 1.81
N SER A 21 -2.34 23.75 1.76
CA SER A 21 -2.58 24.50 0.52
C SER A 21 -1.35 25.34 0.19
N ALA A 22 -0.82 25.19 -1.03
CA ALA A 22 0.42 25.83 -1.43
C ALA A 22 0.28 26.64 -2.73
N GLU A 23 0.74 27.90 -2.70
CA GLU A 23 0.89 28.77 -3.87
C GLU A 23 2.39 28.91 -4.18
N SER A 24 2.88 28.30 -5.26
CA SER A 24 4.30 28.38 -5.64
C SER A 24 4.51 29.39 -6.78
N PHE A 25 5.47 30.32 -6.60
CA PHE A 25 5.93 31.23 -7.67
C PHE A 25 7.43 31.02 -7.93
N ALA A 26 7.72 30.63 -9.17
CA ALA A 26 8.95 30.83 -9.96
C ALA A 26 10.29 30.86 -9.20
N SER A 27 10.79 29.69 -8.79
CA SER A 27 12.23 29.46 -8.68
C SER A 27 12.57 28.08 -9.24
N THR A 28 13.75 27.93 -9.84
CA THR A 28 14.30 26.65 -10.34
C THR A 28 14.14 25.54 -9.30
N GLY A 29 13.39 24.48 -9.62
CA GLY A 29 13.03 23.40 -8.68
C GLY A 29 11.74 23.65 -7.89
N GLY A 30 10.85 24.48 -8.43
CA GLY A 30 9.66 25.03 -7.78
C GLY A 30 8.57 24.00 -7.51
N GLY A 31 8.74 23.24 -6.43
CA GLY A 31 7.66 22.52 -5.76
C GLY A 31 7.17 23.24 -4.52
N SER A 32 5.94 22.93 -4.11
CA SER A 32 5.41 23.31 -2.79
C SER A 32 6.28 22.74 -1.67
N PHE A 33 6.87 21.55 -1.91
CA PHE A 33 7.78 20.85 -1.01
C PHE A 33 9.07 20.49 -1.73
N TYR A 34 10.20 20.76 -1.07
CA TYR A 34 11.53 20.45 -1.58
C TYR A 34 12.33 19.65 -0.56
N PHE A 35 12.81 18.49 -0.99
CA PHE A 35 13.62 17.57 -0.19
C PHE A 35 14.98 17.36 -0.84
N SER A 36 16.04 17.49 -0.03
CA SER A 36 17.42 17.26 -0.48
C SER A 36 18.33 16.92 0.70
N GLY A 37 19.46 16.28 0.42
CA GLY A 37 20.55 16.12 1.40
C GLY A 37 20.95 14.67 1.73
N GLY A 38 20.39 13.67 1.03
CA GLY A 38 20.82 12.28 1.19
C GLY A 38 20.34 11.58 2.46
N GLU A 39 19.31 12.14 3.11
CA GLU A 39 18.64 11.58 4.28
C GLU A 39 17.30 10.92 3.90
N LEU A 40 16.67 10.26 4.88
CA LEU A 40 15.33 9.70 4.76
C LEU A 40 14.29 10.73 5.21
N PHE A 41 13.32 10.98 4.35
CA PHE A 41 12.13 11.77 4.62
C PHE A 41 10.90 10.86 4.54
N GLU A 42 9.94 11.09 5.44
CA GLU A 42 8.69 10.33 5.49
C GLU A 42 7.52 11.31 5.44
N ILE A 43 6.57 11.06 4.55
CA ILE A 43 5.32 11.80 4.43
C ILE A 43 4.19 10.80 4.65
N GLU A 44 3.37 11.04 5.67
CA GLU A 44 2.20 10.22 5.96
C GLU A 44 0.95 11.07 6.05
N ASN A 45 -0.19 10.54 5.57
CA ASN A 45 -1.52 11.10 5.82
C ASN A 45 -1.67 12.59 5.44
N THR A 46 -1.00 13.01 4.37
CA THR A 46 -0.91 14.42 3.98
C THR A 46 -1.64 14.69 2.67
N SER A 47 -2.48 15.74 2.63
CA SER A 47 -3.04 16.25 1.38
C SER A 47 -2.30 17.50 0.91
N PHE A 48 -1.79 17.43 -0.32
CA PHE A 48 -1.16 18.50 -1.07
C PHE A 48 -2.15 19.09 -2.07
N HIS A 49 -2.23 20.41 -2.12
CA HIS A 49 -2.94 21.13 -3.18
C HIS A 49 -1.99 22.08 -3.89
N ASP A 50 -1.87 21.91 -5.21
CA ASP A 50 -1.09 22.76 -6.09
C ASP A 50 -2.00 23.67 -6.92
N SER A 51 -1.66 24.96 -6.90
CA SER A 51 -2.37 26.04 -7.58
C SER A 51 -1.39 26.93 -8.38
N SER A 52 -0.20 26.41 -8.69
CA SER A 52 0.86 27.23 -9.29
C SER A 52 0.79 27.33 -10.82
N SER A 53 0.83 28.57 -11.31
CA SER A 53 0.97 28.92 -12.74
C SER A 53 2.41 29.38 -13.01
N GLY A 54 3.28 28.45 -13.42
CA GLY A 54 4.71 28.74 -13.63
C GLY A 54 5.32 28.07 -14.86
N SER A 55 6.30 28.74 -15.48
CA SER A 55 7.05 28.26 -16.66
C SER A 55 8.37 27.53 -16.33
N THR A 56 8.65 27.29 -15.05
CA THR A 56 9.87 26.61 -14.58
C THR A 56 9.66 25.11 -14.38
N PRO A 57 10.70 24.27 -14.50
CA PRO A 57 10.62 22.88 -14.07
C PRO A 57 10.36 22.76 -12.57
N GLY A 58 9.36 21.95 -12.20
CA GLY A 58 8.96 21.73 -10.81
C GLY A 58 7.64 20.97 -10.68
N GLY A 59 7.47 20.30 -9.56
CA GLY A 59 6.26 19.54 -9.21
C GLY A 59 5.86 19.75 -7.77
N THR A 60 4.60 19.50 -7.41
CA THR A 60 4.05 19.71 -6.06
C THR A 60 5.00 19.18 -4.97
N ILE A 61 5.59 18.01 -5.21
CA ILE A 61 6.71 17.46 -4.45
C ILE A 61 7.94 17.37 -5.36
N SER A 62 9.07 17.91 -4.91
CA SER A 62 10.35 17.82 -5.60
C SER A 62 11.42 17.22 -4.69
N VAL A 63 12.03 16.12 -5.11
CA VAL A 63 13.10 15.41 -4.39
C VAL A 63 14.37 15.43 -5.23
N LEU A 64 15.40 16.12 -4.76
CA LEU A 64 16.62 16.32 -5.53
C LEU A 64 17.87 15.96 -4.72
N THR A 65 18.73 15.18 -5.37
CA THR A 65 20.10 14.95 -4.93
C THR A 65 21.08 15.39 -6.02
N ASN A 66 22.07 16.19 -5.63
CA ASN A 66 23.12 16.70 -6.54
C ASN A 66 24.34 15.78 -6.64
N ASP A 67 24.50 14.82 -5.73
CA ASP A 67 25.55 13.81 -5.74
C ASP A 67 24.95 12.39 -5.62
N PRO A 68 25.09 11.52 -6.63
CA PRO A 68 24.48 10.19 -6.64
C PRO A 68 24.98 9.27 -5.52
N ARG A 69 26.03 9.65 -4.77
CA ARG A 69 26.47 8.93 -3.55
C ARG A 69 25.60 9.22 -2.34
N TYR A 70 24.87 10.33 -2.35
CA TYR A 70 24.02 10.80 -1.26
C TYR A 70 22.58 10.88 -1.75
N ARG A 71 22.02 9.74 -2.21
CA ARG A 71 20.62 9.66 -2.67
C ARG A 71 19.68 10.03 -1.53
N THR A 72 18.81 11.00 -1.78
CA THR A 72 17.74 11.34 -0.85
C THR A 72 16.70 10.25 -0.92
N GLN A 73 16.28 9.74 0.24
CA GLN A 73 15.22 8.74 0.35
C GLN A 73 13.93 9.45 0.74
N LEU A 74 12.85 9.23 0.01
CA LEU A 74 11.53 9.74 0.38
C LEU A 74 10.53 8.58 0.39
N SER A 75 9.87 8.36 1.53
CA SER A 75 8.70 7.49 1.62
C SER A 75 7.44 8.34 1.66
N ILE A 76 6.50 8.08 0.74
CA ILE A 76 5.18 8.72 0.72
C ILE A 76 4.11 7.66 0.96
N ASN A 77 3.32 7.88 2.01
CA ASN A 77 2.26 6.99 2.42
C ASN A 77 0.96 7.76 2.69
N ASN A 78 -0.16 7.13 2.33
CA ASN A 78 -1.53 7.59 2.48
C ASN A 78 -1.72 9.10 2.19
N SER A 79 -1.17 9.57 1.09
CA SER A 79 -1.14 10.99 0.77
C SER A 79 -1.90 11.29 -0.51
N VAL A 80 -2.38 12.54 -0.63
CA VAL A 80 -3.17 13.00 -1.77
C VAL A 80 -2.47 14.18 -2.41
N ILE A 81 -2.28 14.19 -3.72
CA ILE A 81 -1.89 15.38 -4.48
C ILE A 81 -3.06 15.78 -5.36
N THR A 82 -3.54 16.99 -5.15
CA THR A 82 -4.51 17.65 -6.02
C THR A 82 -3.81 18.78 -6.76
N SER A 83 -3.91 18.81 -8.08
CA SER A 83 -3.37 19.94 -8.87
C SER A 83 -4.43 20.50 -9.81
N SER A 84 -4.53 21.83 -9.79
CA SER A 84 -5.49 22.61 -10.56
C SER A 84 -4.87 23.41 -11.71
N GLU A 85 -3.54 23.40 -11.87
CA GLU A 85 -2.83 24.20 -12.88
C GLU A 85 -1.65 23.45 -13.56
N THR A 86 -1.28 23.89 -14.76
CA THR A 86 -0.21 23.30 -15.60
C THR A 86 1.11 24.03 -15.41
N SER A 87 2.15 23.35 -14.94
CA SER A 87 3.54 23.83 -15.08
C SER A 87 4.12 23.35 -16.42
N VAL A 88 4.94 24.20 -17.07
CA VAL A 88 5.48 23.93 -18.41
C VAL A 88 6.46 22.73 -18.41
N LEU A 89 7.06 22.41 -17.26
CA LEU A 89 8.16 21.44 -17.12
C LEU A 89 8.11 20.62 -15.81
N GLY A 90 6.94 20.22 -15.31
CA GLY A 90 6.89 19.22 -14.24
C GLY A 90 5.50 18.70 -13.87
N GLY A 91 5.50 17.51 -13.27
CA GLY A 91 4.32 16.78 -12.83
C GLY A 91 4.02 16.93 -11.34
N ALA A 92 3.09 16.16 -10.79
CA ALA A 92 2.80 16.13 -9.36
C ALA A 92 4.05 15.77 -8.51
N LEU A 93 4.90 14.90 -9.04
CA LEU A 93 6.15 14.46 -8.42
C LEU A 93 7.34 14.64 -9.37
N TYR A 94 8.40 15.27 -8.87
CA TYR A 94 9.67 15.43 -9.58
C TYR A 94 10.80 14.80 -8.76
N SER A 95 11.49 13.81 -9.33
CA SER A 95 12.64 13.12 -8.71
C SER A 95 13.90 13.26 -9.56
N PHE A 96 15.02 13.59 -8.91
CA PHE A 96 16.34 13.69 -9.54
C PHE A 96 17.42 13.01 -8.68
N PHE A 97 18.01 11.93 -9.22
CA PHE A 97 19.01 11.07 -8.55
C PHE A 97 18.66 10.68 -7.11
N SER A 98 17.38 10.42 -6.84
CA SER A 98 16.84 10.13 -5.51
C SER A 98 16.10 8.79 -5.51
N ASP A 99 15.99 8.16 -4.35
CA ASP A 99 15.23 6.92 -4.17
C ASP A 99 13.89 7.28 -3.53
N VAL A 100 12.79 7.08 -4.26
CA VAL A 100 11.45 7.46 -3.84
C VAL A 100 10.59 6.20 -3.79
N GLU A 101 10.06 5.90 -2.62
CA GLU A 101 9.12 4.82 -2.39
C GLU A 101 7.74 5.41 -2.12
N ILE A 102 6.77 4.97 -2.91
CA ILE A 102 5.39 5.43 -2.83
C ILE A 102 4.53 4.21 -2.57
N THR A 103 4.09 4.10 -1.33
CA THR A 103 3.20 3.01 -0.93
C THR A 103 1.74 3.38 -1.19
N SER A 104 1.41 4.67 -1.11
CA SER A 104 0.03 5.13 -1.23
C SER A 104 -0.04 6.62 -1.55
N LEU A 105 -0.24 6.92 -2.84
CA LEU A 105 -0.38 8.28 -3.34
C LEU A 105 -1.58 8.38 -4.29
N TYR A 106 -2.56 9.18 -3.91
CA TYR A 106 -3.66 9.54 -4.80
C TYR A 106 -3.32 10.82 -5.53
N ILE A 107 -3.22 10.77 -6.86
CA ILE A 107 -3.00 11.96 -7.69
C ILE A 107 -4.28 12.28 -8.42
N ASN A 108 -4.88 13.43 -8.09
CA ASN A 108 -6.01 14.01 -8.78
C ASN A 108 -5.53 15.28 -9.50
N THR A 109 -5.35 15.17 -10.82
CA THR A 109 -4.92 16.31 -11.64
C THR A 109 -6.02 16.57 -12.67
N GLU A 110 -6.57 17.79 -12.67
CA GLU A 110 -7.62 18.16 -13.63
C GLU A 110 -7.03 18.42 -15.03
N TYR A 111 -5.72 18.71 -15.11
CA TYR A 111 -4.98 18.97 -16.35
C TYR A 111 -3.64 18.21 -16.34
N VAL A 112 -3.46 17.30 -17.31
CA VAL A 112 -2.29 16.39 -17.37
C VAL A 112 -1.23 16.82 -18.40
N THR A 113 -1.39 17.98 -19.04
CA THR A 113 -0.51 18.32 -20.17
C THR A 113 0.66 19.20 -19.74
N SER A 114 1.73 18.60 -19.22
CA SER A 114 3.05 19.21 -19.30
C SER A 114 3.54 19.12 -20.77
N LEU A 115 4.39 20.04 -21.23
CA LEU A 115 4.93 20.01 -22.60
C LEU A 115 5.86 18.80 -22.87
N LEU A 116 6.27 18.08 -21.81
CA LEU A 116 7.12 16.89 -21.87
C LEU A 116 6.41 15.57 -21.47
N GLY A 117 5.21 15.61 -20.90
CA GLY A 117 4.27 14.48 -20.93
C GLY A 117 3.86 13.84 -19.59
N ASP A 118 4.65 13.94 -18.52
CA ASP A 118 4.45 13.03 -17.37
C ASP A 118 4.06 13.75 -16.05
N ILE A 119 3.11 13.16 -15.31
CA ILE A 119 2.67 13.51 -13.95
C ILE A 119 3.72 13.09 -12.92
N VAL A 120 4.42 12.00 -13.17
CA VAL A 120 5.56 11.58 -12.35
C VAL A 120 6.81 11.65 -13.21
N TYR A 121 7.73 12.54 -12.85
CA TYR A 121 8.94 12.76 -13.63
C TYR A 121 10.18 12.31 -12.85
N ASN A 122 10.78 11.20 -13.28
CA ASN A 122 11.99 10.65 -12.67
C ASN A 122 13.20 10.75 -13.61
N MET A 123 14.17 11.59 -13.25
CA MET A 123 15.43 11.76 -14.00
C MET A 123 16.56 10.84 -13.52
N GLY A 124 16.28 9.89 -12.63
CA GLY A 124 17.19 8.84 -12.20
C GLY A 124 17.11 8.51 -10.72
N GLY A 125 17.52 7.29 -10.36
CA GLY A 125 17.30 6.70 -9.03
C GLY A 125 16.16 5.69 -9.05
N ASN A 126 15.85 5.10 -7.90
CA ASN A 126 14.75 4.15 -7.80
C ASN A 126 13.44 4.89 -7.55
N LEU A 127 12.41 4.57 -8.34
CA LEU A 127 11.04 4.98 -8.08
C LEU A 127 10.20 3.70 -8.01
N GLU A 128 9.68 3.40 -6.83
CA GLU A 128 8.80 2.26 -6.63
C GLU A 128 7.43 2.77 -6.19
N CYS A 129 6.39 2.40 -6.95
CA CYS A 129 5.02 2.82 -6.72
C CYS A 129 4.10 1.62 -6.52
N LEU A 130 3.28 1.67 -5.47
CA LEU A 130 2.28 0.67 -5.13
C LEU A 130 0.89 1.33 -5.02
N SER A 131 -0.16 0.52 -5.10
CA SER A 131 -1.54 0.98 -4.86
C SER A 131 -1.69 1.56 -3.45
N SER A 132 -2.60 2.52 -3.26
CA SER A 132 -2.90 3.10 -1.95
C SER A 132 -3.59 2.17 -0.93
N CYS A 133 -3.83 0.90 -1.28
CA CYS A 133 -4.52 -0.04 -0.44
C CYS A 133 -3.60 -0.66 0.63
N ILE A 134 -4.09 -0.59 1.87
CA ILE A 134 -3.42 -1.13 3.06
C ILE A 134 -3.35 -2.67 3.00
N PRO A 135 -2.45 -3.31 3.76
CA PRO A 135 -2.44 -4.76 3.88
C PRO A 135 -3.82 -5.33 4.25
N GLY A 136 -4.17 -6.46 3.65
CA GLY A 136 -5.51 -7.03 3.75
C GLY A 136 -6.53 -6.43 2.78
N SER A 137 -6.18 -5.44 1.97
CA SER A 137 -7.10 -4.83 1.00
C SER A 137 -6.47 -4.65 -0.38
N PHE A 138 -7.31 -4.60 -1.39
CA PHE A 138 -6.97 -4.35 -2.79
C PHE A 138 -7.93 -3.32 -3.36
N GLY A 139 -7.63 -2.66 -4.47
CA GLY A 139 -8.57 -1.72 -5.09
C GLY A 139 -8.36 -1.59 -6.58
N ASP A 140 -9.42 -1.33 -7.32
CA ASP A 140 -9.33 -1.07 -8.76
C ASP A 140 -8.71 0.33 -8.96
N CYS A 141 -7.44 0.35 -9.34
CA CYS A 141 -6.62 1.56 -9.41
C CYS A 141 -6.36 1.91 -10.88
N GLU A 142 -6.24 3.20 -11.16
CA GLU A 142 -5.82 3.65 -12.50
C GLU A 142 -4.31 3.88 -12.52
N VAL A 143 -3.68 3.45 -13.60
CA VAL A 143 -2.25 3.73 -13.82
C VAL A 143 -2.10 5.19 -14.24
N VAL A 144 -1.35 5.94 -13.45
CA VAL A 144 -0.93 7.32 -13.70
C VAL A 144 0.58 7.28 -13.95
N ASP A 145 0.95 7.26 -15.23
CA ASP A 145 2.30 7.00 -15.74
C ASP A 145 2.91 5.68 -15.20
N GLU A 146 3.86 5.78 -14.26
CA GLU A 146 4.55 4.64 -13.64
C GLU A 146 3.95 4.25 -12.28
N CYS A 147 2.92 4.96 -11.79
CA CYS A 147 2.35 4.80 -10.46
C CYS A 147 0.86 4.46 -10.48
N TRP A 148 0.36 3.73 -9.48
CA TRP A 148 -1.06 3.41 -9.35
C TRP A 148 -1.76 4.45 -8.48
N SER A 149 -2.72 5.18 -9.04
CA SER A 149 -3.56 6.13 -8.31
C SER A 149 -4.90 5.48 -8.00
N CYS A 150 -5.29 5.44 -6.72
CA CYS A 150 -6.58 4.91 -6.29
C CYS A 150 -7.27 5.92 -5.38
N VAL A 151 -8.60 5.94 -5.43
CA VAL A 151 -9.38 6.82 -4.57
C VAL A 151 -9.24 6.34 -3.11
N PRO A 152 -8.96 7.24 -2.15
CA PRO A 152 -8.99 6.90 -0.73
C PRO A 152 -10.36 6.30 -0.36
N GLY A 153 -10.35 5.05 0.14
CA GLY A 153 -11.58 4.32 0.48
C GLY A 153 -12.19 3.48 -0.65
N ALA A 154 -11.60 3.46 -1.87
CA ALA A 154 -11.97 2.49 -2.92
C ALA A 154 -11.36 1.09 -2.69
N CYS A 155 -10.54 0.93 -1.66
CA CYS A 155 -9.96 -0.35 -1.29
C CYS A 155 -11.01 -1.29 -0.71
N THR A 156 -11.16 -2.43 -1.37
CA THR A 156 -11.97 -3.56 -0.94
C THR A 156 -11.12 -4.51 -0.10
N LEU A 157 -11.68 -4.97 1.02
CA LEU A 157 -11.01 -5.96 1.86
C LEU A 157 -10.95 -7.32 1.16
N CYS A 158 -9.80 -7.99 1.24
CA CYS A 158 -9.68 -9.39 0.82
C CYS A 158 -10.75 -10.23 1.52
N GLY A 159 -11.37 -11.15 0.78
CA GLY A 159 -12.42 -12.02 1.29
C GLY A 159 -11.99 -12.89 2.48
N ALA A 160 -12.97 -13.36 3.26
CA ALA A 160 -12.73 -14.45 4.19
C ALA A 160 -12.17 -15.68 3.42
N GLY A 161 -11.30 -16.46 4.06
CA GLY A 161 -10.53 -17.49 3.38
C GLY A 161 -9.27 -16.99 2.69
N LYS A 162 -9.10 -15.67 2.56
CA LYS A 162 -7.90 -15.05 1.98
C LYS A 162 -7.18 -14.16 2.96
N TYR A 163 -5.95 -13.81 2.60
CA TYR A 163 -5.12 -12.84 3.31
C TYR A 163 -4.22 -12.08 2.33
N LEU A 164 -3.79 -10.89 2.75
CA LEU A 164 -2.80 -10.12 2.00
C LEU A 164 -1.81 -9.46 2.98
N PRO A 165 -0.56 -9.94 3.05
CA PRO A 165 0.39 -9.48 4.07
C PRO A 165 1.02 -8.12 3.75
N LEU A 166 1.02 -7.71 2.49
CA LEU A 166 1.66 -6.48 2.00
C LEU A 166 0.61 -5.52 1.43
N SER A 167 0.88 -4.23 1.47
CA SER A 167 0.12 -3.21 0.74
C SER A 167 0.38 -3.30 -0.76
N GLY A 168 -0.39 -2.56 -1.55
CA GLY A 168 -0.09 -2.41 -2.98
C GLY A 168 -0.89 -3.29 -3.93
N ALA A 169 -1.89 -4.03 -3.44
CA ALA A 169 -2.75 -4.83 -4.31
C ALA A 169 -3.75 -3.96 -5.08
N VAL A 170 -3.78 -4.18 -6.40
CA VAL A 170 -4.67 -3.51 -7.35
C VAL A 170 -5.83 -4.41 -7.81
N GLU A 171 -5.81 -5.69 -7.43
CA GLU A 171 -6.88 -6.63 -7.77
C GLU A 171 -7.06 -7.73 -6.71
N GLU A 172 -8.27 -8.29 -6.65
CA GLU A 172 -8.64 -9.37 -5.72
C GLU A 172 -7.82 -10.64 -5.94
N ALA A 173 -7.29 -10.85 -7.15
CA ALA A 173 -6.45 -12.00 -7.46
C ALA A 173 -5.12 -11.99 -6.69
N GLN A 174 -4.70 -10.82 -6.19
CA GLN A 174 -3.50 -10.69 -5.36
C GLN A 174 -3.76 -11.05 -3.90
N CYS A 175 -5.03 -11.11 -3.45
CA CYS A 175 -5.38 -11.69 -2.16
C CYS A 175 -5.12 -13.20 -2.19
N LEU A 176 -4.20 -13.64 -1.33
CA LEU A 176 -3.73 -15.02 -1.28
C LEU A 176 -4.74 -15.89 -0.53
N ASP A 177 -5.08 -17.05 -1.08
CA ASP A 177 -5.85 -18.05 -0.34
C ASP A 177 -5.09 -18.50 0.90
N CYS A 178 -5.81 -18.70 2.00
CA CYS A 178 -5.22 -19.31 3.18
C CYS A 178 -4.69 -20.70 2.83
N PRO A 179 -3.42 -20.98 3.13
CA PRO A 179 -2.82 -22.27 2.82
C PRO A 179 -3.42 -23.37 3.71
N GLU A 180 -3.10 -24.62 3.40
CA GLU A 180 -3.63 -25.78 4.10
C GLU A 180 -3.50 -25.65 5.63
N GLY A 181 -4.54 -26.08 6.34
CA GLY A 181 -4.58 -26.02 7.80
C GLY A 181 -4.72 -24.62 8.38
N ARG A 182 -4.91 -23.59 7.55
CA ARG A 182 -5.16 -22.21 7.99
C ARG A 182 -6.47 -21.66 7.49
N TYR A 183 -6.98 -20.67 8.22
CA TYR A 183 -8.24 -20.02 7.92
C TYR A 183 -8.24 -18.53 8.27
N THR A 184 -9.13 -17.77 7.64
CA THR A 184 -9.46 -16.39 7.98
C THR A 184 -10.99 -16.25 8.07
N PRO A 185 -11.55 -16.03 9.27
CA PRO A 185 -13.01 -15.94 9.43
C PRO A 185 -13.59 -14.59 9.03
N HIS A 186 -12.72 -13.60 8.80
CA HIS A 186 -13.10 -12.23 8.54
C HIS A 186 -12.35 -11.70 7.32
N TYR A 187 -12.95 -10.68 6.71
CA TYR A 187 -12.35 -9.92 5.62
C TYR A 187 -11.16 -9.12 6.13
N GLY A 188 -10.25 -8.76 5.23
CA GLY A 188 -9.22 -7.77 5.54
C GLY A 188 -8.04 -8.29 6.35
N LEU A 189 -7.88 -9.60 6.46
CA LEU A 189 -6.81 -10.17 7.28
C LEU A 189 -5.48 -10.19 6.53
N THR A 190 -4.40 -9.91 7.27
CA THR A 190 -3.03 -9.88 6.75
C THR A 190 -2.30 -11.20 6.93
N ALA A 191 -2.89 -12.14 7.66
CA ALA A 191 -2.37 -13.47 7.89
C ALA A 191 -3.49 -14.47 8.24
N CYS A 192 -3.26 -15.75 7.94
CA CYS A 192 -4.19 -16.82 8.29
C CYS A 192 -3.89 -17.46 9.64
N SER A 193 -4.95 -17.71 10.40
CA SER A 193 -4.94 -18.36 11.70
C SER A 193 -4.93 -19.88 11.56
N VAL A 194 -4.36 -20.58 12.54
CA VAL A 194 -4.28 -22.04 12.53
C VAL A 194 -5.36 -22.63 13.44
N CYS A 195 -5.95 -23.75 13.05
CA CYS A 195 -6.87 -24.49 13.93
C CYS A 195 -6.15 -25.12 15.13
N LYS A 196 -6.78 -25.04 16.31
CA LYS A 196 -6.32 -25.75 17.51
C LYS A 196 -6.58 -27.26 17.38
N ARG A 197 -5.88 -28.07 18.17
CA ARG A 197 -6.07 -29.53 18.23
C ARG A 197 -7.55 -29.89 18.46
N GLY A 198 -8.02 -30.93 17.78
CA GLY A 198 -9.42 -31.36 17.82
C GLY A 198 -10.37 -30.58 16.91
N TYR A 199 -9.84 -29.61 16.15
CA TYR A 199 -10.58 -28.82 15.16
C TYR A 199 -9.93 -28.96 13.80
N TYR A 200 -10.71 -28.77 12.74
CA TYR A 200 -10.23 -28.81 11.36
C TYR A 200 -10.74 -27.60 10.57
N VAL A 201 -10.01 -27.25 9.52
CA VAL A 201 -10.34 -26.12 8.64
C VAL A 201 -11.40 -26.52 7.61
N THR A 202 -12.42 -25.69 7.45
CA THR A 202 -13.52 -25.89 6.50
C THR A 202 -14.05 -24.53 6.03
N ASP A 203 -14.89 -24.51 5.01
CA ASP A 203 -15.62 -23.32 4.55
C ASP A 203 -17.03 -23.19 5.14
N ASP A 204 -17.54 -24.25 5.80
CA ASP A 204 -18.86 -24.27 6.46
C ASP A 204 -18.73 -24.39 7.99
N ALA A 205 -19.26 -23.40 8.71
CA ALA A 205 -19.29 -23.37 10.18
C ALA A 205 -20.02 -24.58 10.82
N ASN A 206 -20.89 -25.26 10.06
CA ASN A 206 -21.67 -26.40 10.53
C ASN A 206 -21.23 -27.74 9.92
N ASP A 207 -20.06 -27.80 9.30
CA ASP A 207 -19.56 -29.03 8.69
C ASP A 207 -19.43 -30.16 9.73
N THR A 208 -20.12 -31.27 9.45
CA THR A 208 -20.10 -32.49 10.28
C THR A 208 -19.45 -33.68 9.58
N SER A 209 -18.89 -33.48 8.38
CA SER A 209 -18.28 -34.56 7.61
C SER A 209 -16.91 -34.97 8.18
N GLY A 210 -16.21 -34.04 8.82
CA GLY A 210 -14.81 -34.21 9.22
C GLY A 210 -13.83 -34.20 8.04
N ILE A 211 -14.27 -33.81 6.85
CA ILE A 211 -13.44 -33.64 5.66
C ILE A 211 -13.27 -32.13 5.47
N GLY A 212 -12.07 -31.62 5.70
CA GLY A 212 -11.79 -30.20 5.60
C GLY A 212 -11.33 -29.76 4.22
N LEU A 213 -10.92 -28.49 4.16
CA LEU A 213 -10.54 -27.80 2.94
C LEU A 213 -9.02 -27.70 2.81
N TYR A 214 -8.52 -27.76 1.57
CA TYR A 214 -7.10 -27.67 1.27
C TYR A 214 -6.57 -26.22 1.21
N SER A 215 -7.37 -25.27 0.76
CA SER A 215 -7.03 -23.84 0.69
C SER A 215 -8.28 -22.98 0.78
N GLY A 216 -8.15 -21.73 1.22
CA GLY A 216 -9.30 -20.80 1.28
C GLY A 216 -10.20 -21.01 2.51
N GLY A 217 -9.69 -21.60 3.58
CA GLY A 217 -10.47 -21.91 4.77
C GLY A 217 -11.08 -20.67 5.43
N THR A 218 -12.39 -20.67 5.69
CA THR A 218 -13.08 -19.55 6.36
C THR A 218 -13.44 -19.88 7.80
N HIS A 219 -13.49 -21.16 8.16
CA HIS A 219 -13.92 -21.62 9.47
C HIS A 219 -12.96 -22.64 10.06
N CYS A 220 -13.04 -22.75 11.39
CA CYS A 220 -12.34 -23.75 12.17
C CYS A 220 -13.35 -24.44 13.08
N VAL A 221 -13.75 -25.66 12.73
CA VAL A 221 -14.85 -26.37 13.40
C VAL A 221 -14.34 -27.60 14.14
N ALA A 222 -15.04 -27.98 15.19
CA ALA A 222 -14.65 -29.16 15.99
C ALA A 222 -14.86 -30.44 15.17
N CYS A 223 -13.99 -31.43 15.35
CA CYS A 223 -14.20 -32.73 14.74
C CYS A 223 -15.53 -33.35 15.19
N PRO A 224 -16.30 -33.96 14.26
CA PRO A 224 -17.55 -34.62 14.61
C PRO A 224 -17.30 -35.81 15.53
N ALA A 225 -18.35 -36.22 16.25
CA ALA A 225 -18.28 -37.34 17.18
C ALA A 225 -17.76 -38.62 16.48
N GLY A 226 -16.81 -39.30 17.12
CA GLY A 226 -16.15 -40.48 16.55
C GLY A 226 -14.95 -40.16 15.66
N LYS A 227 -14.62 -38.88 15.44
CA LYS A 227 -13.40 -38.46 14.74
C LYS A 227 -12.53 -37.54 15.59
N PHE A 228 -11.25 -37.45 15.28
CA PHE A 228 -10.29 -36.60 15.99
C PHE A 228 -9.24 -36.01 15.04
N ALA A 229 -8.85 -34.76 15.28
CA ALA A 229 -7.72 -34.12 14.63
C ALA A 229 -6.52 -34.13 15.59
N ASN A 230 -5.55 -35.01 15.32
CA ASN A 230 -4.37 -35.20 16.18
C ASN A 230 -3.22 -34.23 15.88
N VAL A 231 -3.30 -33.49 14.78
CA VAL A 231 -2.27 -32.52 14.41
C VAL A 231 -2.22 -31.43 15.48
N SER A 232 -1.01 -31.12 15.96
CA SER A 232 -0.78 -30.13 17.02
C SER A 232 -1.35 -28.74 16.65
N SER A 233 -1.43 -28.44 15.35
CA SER A 233 -2.11 -27.27 14.81
C SER A 233 -2.37 -27.45 13.31
N GLY A 234 -3.54 -27.02 12.82
CA GLY A 234 -3.79 -26.85 11.38
C GLY A 234 -4.22 -28.12 10.66
N SER A 235 -5.14 -28.87 11.24
CA SER A 235 -5.72 -30.03 10.59
C SER A 235 -6.67 -29.63 9.45
N THR A 236 -6.58 -30.34 8.33
CA THR A 236 -7.48 -30.26 7.17
C THR A 236 -8.47 -31.42 7.10
N SER A 237 -8.46 -32.33 8.09
CA SER A 237 -9.40 -33.45 8.18
C SER A 237 -9.32 -34.13 9.53
N CYS A 238 -10.43 -34.73 9.95
CA CYS A 238 -10.49 -35.55 11.16
C CYS A 238 -10.33 -37.03 10.84
N ASP A 239 -9.48 -37.70 11.61
CA ASP A 239 -9.26 -39.14 11.53
C ASP A 239 -10.32 -39.89 12.34
N GLU A 240 -10.71 -41.08 11.90
CA GLU A 240 -11.63 -41.95 12.66
C GLU A 240 -11.00 -42.41 13.98
N CYS A 241 -11.75 -42.33 15.07
CA CYS A 241 -11.35 -42.92 16.34
C CYS A 241 -11.25 -44.45 16.19
N SER A 242 -10.25 -45.06 16.85
CA SER A 242 -10.18 -46.52 16.96
C SER A 242 -11.46 -47.05 17.62
N SER A 243 -11.96 -48.20 17.16
CA SER A 243 -13.24 -48.77 17.61
C SER A 243 -13.38 -48.76 19.15
N GLY A 244 -14.46 -48.11 19.63
CA GLY A 244 -14.77 -48.01 21.06
C GLY A 244 -14.21 -46.79 21.80
N LYS A 245 -13.59 -45.83 21.11
CA LYS A 245 -13.14 -44.55 21.70
C LYS A 245 -13.96 -43.37 21.19
N THR A 246 -14.24 -42.42 22.08
CA THR A 246 -14.88 -41.13 21.77
C THR A 246 -13.88 -40.00 22.09
N SER A 247 -13.96 -38.91 21.32
CA SER A 247 -13.08 -37.74 21.39
C SER A 247 -13.38 -36.83 22.57
#